data_AF-A0A017TIX4-F1
#
_entry.id   AF-A0A017TIX4-F1
#
_cell.length_a   1.000
_cell.length_b   1.000
_cell.length_c   1.000
_cell.angle_alpha   90.00
_cell.angle_beta   90.00
_cell.angle_gamma   90.00
#
_symmetry.space_group_name_H-M   'P 1'
#
loop_
_entity.id
_entity.type
_entity.pdbx_description
1 polymer ?
#
loop_
_entity_poly.entity_id
_entity_poly.type
_entity_poly.pdbx_seq_one_letter_code
_entity_poly.pdbx_strand_id
1 'polypeptide(L)'
;MKILRFVLGLALGILIPLAFQRWHRRRLTPAQREDAWNTASWGAALYAFGPLSLLGWAVVTRSIWPYRPAVRVAVSIAFGLALTAAAVLLVSAIDWLIATALGLPD
;
A
#
# COMPACT_ATOMS: atom_id res chain seq x y z
N MET A 1 13.90 15.21 -13.24
CA MET A 1 12.63 15.21 -12.49
C MET A 1 11.72 14.02 -12.82
N LYS A 2 11.43 13.70 -14.09
CA LYS A 2 10.54 12.57 -14.46
C LYS A 2 10.98 11.19 -13.94
N ILE A 3 12.27 10.87 -14.05
CA ILE A 3 12.82 9.59 -13.57
C ILE A 3 12.76 9.49 -12.04
N LEU A 4 13.13 10.56 -11.32
CA LEU A 4 13.04 10.60 -9.85
C LEU A 4 11.59 10.42 -9.38
N ARG A 5 10.64 11.10 -10.03
CA ARG A 5 9.20 10.99 -9.75
C ARG A 5 8.67 9.58 -10.01
N PHE A 6 9.12 8.96 -11.11
CA PHE A 6 8.80 7.57 -11.44
C PHE A 6 9.36 6.59 -10.42
N VAL A 7 10.63 6.73 -10.04
CA VAL A 7 11.30 5.87 -9.05
C VAL A 7 10.65 6.04 -7.67
N LEU A 8 10.34 7.26 -7.24
CA LEU A 8 9.63 7.52 -5.98
C LEU A 8 8.22 6.94 -5.99
N GLY A 9 7.46 7.12 -7.06
CA GLY A 9 6.12 6.54 -7.20
C GLY A 9 6.14 5.01 -7.14
N LEU A 10 7.09 4.38 -7.83
CA LEU A 10 7.25 2.92 -7.82
C LEU A 10 7.72 2.41 -6.44
N ALA A 11 8.68 3.10 -5.83
CA ALA A 11 9.16 2.74 -4.49
C ALA A 11 8.05 2.89 -3.43
N LEU A 12 7.34 4.01 -3.40
CA LEU A 12 6.24 4.25 -2.46
C LEU A 12 5.07 3.30 -2.68
N GLY A 13 4.75 2.99 -3.94
CA GLY A 13 3.72 2.01 -4.31
C GLY A 13 3.98 0.59 -3.79
N ILE A 14 5.24 0.25 -3.49
CA ILE A 14 5.62 -1.05 -2.91
C ILE A 14 5.86 -0.92 -1.39
N LEU A 15 6.59 0.11 -0.96
CA LEU A 15 7.03 0.27 0.43
C LEU A 15 5.86 0.54 1.39
N ILE A 16 4.88 1.35 0.99
CA ILE A 16 3.74 1.66 1.87
C ILE A 16 2.89 0.40 2.12
N PRO A 17 2.46 -0.36 1.09
CA PRO A 17 1.76 -1.62 1.31
C PRO A 17 2.59 -2.65 2.08
N LEU A 18 3.88 -2.76 1.79
CA LEU A 18 4.80 -3.65 2.50
C LEU A 18 4.85 -3.32 4.00
N ALA A 19 5.00 -2.04 4.35
CA ALA A 19 5.05 -1.58 5.74
C ALA A 19 3.73 -1.86 6.46
N PHE A 20 2.60 -1.52 5.83
CA PHE A 20 1.27 -1.79 6.39
C PHE A 20 1.03 -3.28 6.61
N GLN A 21 1.33 -4.12 5.62
CA GLN A 21 1.12 -5.56 5.70
C GLN A 21 2.03 -6.19 6.76
N ARG A 22 3.30 -5.77 6.89
CA ARG A 22 4.19 -6.21 7.99
C ARG A 22 3.64 -5.84 9.36
N TRP A 23 3.23 -4.59 9.52
CA TRP A 23 2.67 -4.08 10.76
C TRP A 23 1.40 -4.84 11.15
N HIS A 24 0.52 -5.07 10.18
CA HIS A 24 -0.72 -5.82 10.38
C HIS A 24 -0.46 -7.30 10.68
N ARG A 25 0.50 -7.94 10.00
CA ARG A 25 0.88 -9.35 10.22
C ARG A 25 1.26 -9.62 11.68
N ARG A 26 1.91 -8.66 12.34
CA ARG A 26 2.31 -8.76 13.75
C ARG A 26 1.11 -8.81 14.71
N ARG A 27 -0.05 -8.30 14.29
CA ARG A 27 -1.29 -8.28 15.09
C ARG A 27 -2.26 -9.41 14.77
N LEU A 28 -1.95 -10.25 13.78
CA LEU A 28 -2.76 -11.42 13.45
C LEU A 28 -2.63 -12.49 14.53
N THR A 29 -3.75 -13.17 14.80
CA THR A 29 -3.75 -14.40 15.60
C THR A 29 -2.95 -15.50 14.89
N PRO A 30 -2.50 -16.54 15.59
CA PRO A 30 -1.78 -17.65 14.97
C PRO A 30 -2.54 -18.28 13.78
N ALA A 31 -3.84 -18.54 13.95
CA ALA A 31 -4.69 -19.10 12.91
C ALA A 31 -4.80 -18.19 11.67
N GLN A 32 -4.97 -16.88 11.86
CA GLN A 32 -4.98 -15.92 10.75
C GLN A 32 -3.63 -15.81 10.03
N ARG A 33 -2.53 -16.08 10.74
CA ARG A 33 -1.18 -16.01 10.20
C ARG A 33 -0.84 -17.25 9.37
N GLU A 34 -1.39 -18.41 9.72
CA GLU A 34 -1.31 -19.64 8.92
C GLU A 34 -2.07 -19.51 7.59
N ASP A 35 -3.25 -18.87 7.62
CA ASP A 35 -4.04 -18.60 6.41
C ASP A 35 -3.45 -17.50 5.52
N ALA A 36 -2.55 -16.66 6.07
CA ALA A 36 -1.93 -15.57 5.34
C ALA A 36 -0.88 -16.04 4.33
N TRP A 37 -0.57 -15.18 3.35
CA TRP A 37 0.50 -15.46 2.39
C TRP A 37 1.85 -15.74 3.07
N ASN A 38 2.54 -16.76 2.56
CA ASN A 38 3.95 -17.00 2.88
C ASN A 38 4.83 -15.90 2.25
N THR A 39 6.12 -15.87 2.57
CA THR A 39 7.01 -14.80 2.10
C THR A 39 7.06 -14.69 0.58
N ALA A 40 6.98 -15.81 -0.14
CA ALA A 40 7.05 -15.84 -1.61
C ALA A 40 5.77 -15.30 -2.26
N SER A 41 4.60 -15.79 -1.86
CA SER A 41 3.32 -15.31 -2.41
C SER A 41 3.02 -13.87 -1.98
N TRP A 42 3.47 -13.48 -0.79
CA TRP A 42 3.38 -12.10 -0.31
C TRP A 42 4.26 -11.15 -1.13
N GLY A 43 5.51 -11.55 -1.41
CA GLY A 43 6.42 -10.78 -2.26
C GLY A 43 5.91 -10.65 -3.70
N ALA A 44 5.40 -11.74 -4.26
CA ALA A 44 4.80 -11.74 -5.60
C ALA A 44 3.58 -10.80 -5.68
N ALA A 45 2.71 -10.83 -4.67
CA ALA A 45 1.54 -9.96 -4.63
C ALA A 45 1.94 -8.47 -4.52
N LEU A 46 2.93 -8.14 -3.71
CA LEU A 46 3.44 -6.77 -3.57
C LEU A 46 4.09 -6.27 -4.86
N TYR A 47 4.90 -7.08 -5.54
CA TYR A 47 5.58 -6.68 -6.77
C TYR A 47 4.60 -6.52 -7.94
N ALA A 48 3.67 -7.46 -8.10
CA ALA A 48 2.74 -7.46 -9.23
C ALA A 48 1.60 -6.44 -9.07
N PHE A 49 1.15 -6.19 -7.83
CA PHE A 49 -0.07 -5.42 -7.59
C PHE A 49 0.15 -4.17 -6.74
N GLY A 50 1.34 -3.98 -6.13
CA GLY A 50 1.67 -2.80 -5.33
C GLY A 50 0.57 -2.50 -4.29
N PRO A 51 -0.12 -1.35 -4.35
CA PRO A 51 -1.22 -1.02 -3.45
C PRO A 51 -2.40 -2.00 -3.48
N LEU A 52 -2.71 -2.57 -4.65
CA LEU A 52 -3.84 -3.51 -4.79
C LEU A 52 -3.61 -4.83 -4.05
N SER A 53 -2.36 -5.15 -3.69
CA SER A 53 -2.05 -6.31 -2.83
C SER A 53 -2.75 -6.24 -1.46
N LEU A 54 -3.13 -5.05 -1.00
CA LEU A 54 -3.90 -4.85 0.23
C LEU A 54 -5.29 -5.50 0.18
N LEU A 55 -5.91 -5.59 -1.01
CA LEU A 55 -7.19 -6.28 -1.19
C LEU A 55 -7.02 -7.78 -0.91
N GLY A 56 -6.04 -8.40 -1.57
CA GLY A 56 -5.74 -9.82 -1.37
C GLY A 56 -5.28 -10.11 0.06
N TRP A 57 -4.50 -9.21 0.66
CA TRP A 57 -4.09 -9.28 2.06
C TRP A 57 -5.29 -9.33 3.02
N ALA A 58 -6.27 -8.43 2.86
CA ALA A 58 -7.48 -8.43 3.68
C ALA A 58 -8.31 -9.71 3.54
N VAL A 59 -8.31 -10.33 2.35
CA VAL A 59 -8.97 -11.61 2.09
C VAL A 59 -8.26 -12.75 2.83
N VAL A 60 -6.94 -12.88 2.68
CA VAL A 60 -6.19 -14.02 3.24
C VAL A 60 -6.04 -13.93 4.77
N THR A 61 -5.92 -12.72 5.34
CA THR A 61 -5.79 -12.58 6.80
C THR A 61 -7.12 -12.62 7.55
N ARG A 62 -8.25 -12.46 6.84
CA ARG A 62 -9.61 -12.45 7.40
C ARG A 62 -9.80 -11.50 8.61
N SER A 63 -8.97 -10.46 8.73
CA SER A 63 -8.73 -9.80 10.02
C SER A 63 -9.28 -8.38 10.15
N ILE A 64 -10.09 -7.90 9.21
CA ILE A 64 -10.72 -6.58 9.32
C ILE A 64 -12.24 -6.81 9.29
N TRP A 65 -12.84 -6.78 10.49
CA TRP A 65 -14.23 -6.50 10.91
C TRP A 65 -15.38 -6.42 9.87
N PRO A 66 -16.64 -6.55 10.34
CA PRO A 66 -17.37 -7.78 10.64
C PRO A 66 -17.78 -8.55 9.36
N TYR A 67 -18.38 -9.73 9.57
CA TYR A 67 -18.76 -10.81 8.61
C TYR A 67 -19.64 -10.44 7.38
N ARG A 68 -19.39 -9.32 6.69
CA ARG A 68 -20.10 -8.94 5.46
C ARG A 68 -19.12 -8.72 4.30
N PRO A 69 -19.07 -9.62 3.30
CA PRO A 69 -18.08 -9.59 2.22
C PRO A 69 -18.12 -8.30 1.39
N ALA A 70 -19.29 -7.68 1.23
CA ALA A 70 -19.43 -6.40 0.54
C ALA A 70 -18.73 -5.23 1.28
N VAL A 71 -18.86 -5.18 2.61
CA VAL A 71 -18.21 -4.16 3.45
C VAL A 71 -16.69 -4.35 3.41
N ARG A 72 -16.21 -5.61 3.39
CA ARG A 72 -14.79 -5.94 3.25
C ARG A 72 -14.19 -5.39 1.96
N VAL A 73 -14.85 -5.61 0.83
CA VAL A 73 -14.39 -5.11 -0.48
C VAL A 73 -14.40 -3.59 -0.50
N ALA A 74 -15.49 -2.97 -0.03
CA ALA A 74 -15.62 -1.51 0.00
C ALA A 74 -14.54 -0.84 0.86
N VAL A 75 -14.30 -1.33 2.09
CA VAL A 75 -13.25 -0.78 2.98
C VAL A 75 -11.87 -0.98 2.39
N SER A 76 -11.58 -2.14 1.81
CA SER A 76 -10.26 -2.42 1.23
C SER A 76 -10.01 -1.56 -0.02
N ILE A 77 -11.03 -1.33 -0.86
CA ILE A 77 -10.96 -0.40 -1.98
C ILE A 77 -10.76 1.03 -1.48
N ALA A 78 -11.57 1.48 -0.51
CA ALA A 78 -11.46 2.82 0.06
C ALA A 78 -10.07 3.07 0.66
N PHE A 79 -9.53 2.08 1.37
CA PHE A 79 -8.19 2.18 1.93
C PHE A 79 -7.11 2.18 0.85
N GLY A 80 -7.22 1.33 -0.17
CA GLY A 80 -6.31 1.31 -1.31
C GLY A 80 -6.31 2.63 -2.09
N LEU A 81 -7.49 3.21 -2.32
CA LEU A 81 -7.64 4.53 -2.94
C LEU A 81 -7.06 5.63 -2.05
N ALA A 82 -7.34 5.63 -0.75
CA ALA A 82 -6.79 6.59 0.20
C ALA A 82 -5.26 6.53 0.25
N LEU A 83 -4.69 5.32 0.26
CA LEU A 83 -3.24 5.11 0.26
C LEU A 83 -2.60 5.59 -1.05
N THR A 84 -3.28 5.35 -2.17
CA THR A 84 -2.83 5.82 -3.50
C THR A 84 -2.87 7.34 -3.57
N ALA A 85 -3.96 7.96 -3.12
CA ALA A 85 -4.08 9.41 -3.04
C ALA A 85 -3.00 10.01 -2.13
N ALA A 86 -2.76 9.42 -0.96
CA ALA A 86 -1.70 9.84 -0.04
C ALA A 86 -0.31 9.74 -0.68
N ALA A 87 -0.03 8.67 -1.44
CA ALA A 87 1.24 8.54 -2.15
C ALA A 87 1.39 9.62 -3.25
N VAL A 88 0.34 9.91 -4.01
CA VAL A 88 0.36 10.97 -5.03
C VAL A 88 0.57 12.35 -4.40
N LEU A 89 -0.11 12.65 -3.29
CA LEU A 89 0.07 13.90 -2.55
C LEU A 89 1.50 14.03 -1.99
N LEU A 90 2.05 12.94 -1.44
CA LEU A 90 3.42 12.91 -0.94
C LEU A 90 4.43 13.19 -2.05
N VAL A 91 4.29 12.54 -3.21
CA VAL A 91 5.16 12.79 -4.38
C VAL A 91 5.04 14.25 -4.81
N SER A 92 3.82 14.77 -4.91
CA SER A 92 3.57 16.16 -5.31
C SER A 92 4.17 17.17 -4.33
N ALA A 93 4.11 16.89 -3.02
CA ALA A 93 4.72 17.72 -1.99
C ALA A 93 6.26 17.69 -2.07
N ILE A 94 6.86 16.54 -2.36
CA ILE A 94 8.32 16.42 -2.58
C ILE A 94 8.73 17.24 -3.80
N ASP A 95 7.97 17.16 -4.90
CA ASP A 95 8.26 17.94 -6.11
C ASP A 95 8.21 19.44 -5.84
N TRP A 96 7.17 19.91 -5.15
CA TRP A 96 7.03 21.32 -4.76
C TRP A 96 8.20 21.79 -3.88
N LEU A 97 8.60 20.97 -2.91
CA LEU A 97 9.69 21.31 -1.99
C LEU A 97 11.05 21.38 -2.71
N ILE A 98 11.28 20.49 -3.68
CA ILE A 98 12.48 20.52 -4.54
C ILE A 98 12.44 21.74 -5.47
N ALA A 99 11.30 22.04 -6.10
CA ALA A 99 11.16 23.21 -6.98
C ALA A 99 11.44 24.51 -6.22
N THR A 100 10.85 24.64 -5.02
CA THR A 100 11.07 25.79 -4.12
C THR A 100 12.54 25.90 -3.69
N ALA A 101 13.17 24.79 -3.28
CA ALA A 101 14.57 24.79 -2.84
C ALA A 101 15.57 25.12 -3.97
N LEU A 102 15.23 24.81 -5.22
CA LEU A 102 16.06 25.05 -6.40
C LEU A 102 15.71 26.35 -7.14
N GLY A 103 14.69 27.09 -6.70
CA GLY A 103 14.21 28.31 -7.37
C GLY A 103 13.66 28.07 -8.78
N LEU A 104 13.17 26.86 -9.04
CA LEU A 104 12.58 26.50 -10.33
C LEU A 104 11.10 26.90 -10.36
N PRO A 105 10.59 27.43 -11.49
CA PRO A 105 9.17 27.70 -11.63
C PRO A 105 8.37 26.40 -11.59
N ASP A 106 7.23 26.44 -10.88
CA ASP A 106 6.29 25.33 -10.67
C ASP A 106 5.75 24.71 -11.98
#